data_AF-A0A0G1R419-F1
#
_entry.id   AF-A0A0G1R419-F1
#
_cell.length_a   1.000
_cell.length_b   1.000
_cell.length_c   1.000
_cell.angle_alpha   90.00
_cell.angle_beta   90.00
_cell.angle_gamma   90.00
#
_symmetry.space_group_name_H-M   'P 1'
#
loop_
_entity.id
_entity.type
_entity.pdbx_description
1 polymer ?
#
loop_
_entity_poly.entity_id
_entity_poly.type
_entity_poly.pdbx_seq_one_letter_code
_entity_poly.pdbx_strand_id
1 'polypeptide(L)'
;MKWGRRFFLIGISLFAAVAAGCEPSHPPTAVTEVGKNEYIFNMGVIITRGSRSFIPLNISGEPAGNVEKIFGVLAKFESENPNREIVFWQIEKKQRAEGSRAYIDGIWVEHKEKKK
;
A
#
# COMPACT_ATOMS: atom_id res chain seq x y z
N MET A 1 63.82 -10.79 32.99
CA MET A 1 63.10 -9.52 32.75
C MET A 1 63.13 -9.18 31.26
N LYS A 2 62.09 -8.51 30.76
CA LYS A 2 61.74 -8.17 29.36
C LYS A 2 60.92 -9.22 28.58
N TRP A 3 59.61 -9.13 28.80
CA TRP A 3 58.56 -9.57 27.89
C TRP A 3 58.57 -8.71 26.62
N GLY A 4 58.52 -9.34 25.45
CA GLY A 4 58.26 -8.70 24.17
C GLY A 4 56.93 -9.16 23.58
N ARG A 5 55.83 -8.51 24.00
CA ARG A 5 54.50 -8.66 23.39
C ARG A 5 54.54 -8.10 21.97
N ARG A 6 54.32 -8.94 20.95
CA ARG A 6 53.94 -8.50 19.60
C ARG A 6 52.48 -8.85 19.38
N PHE A 7 51.60 -7.87 19.62
CA PHE A 7 50.20 -7.92 19.24
C PHE A 7 50.11 -7.74 17.72
N PHE A 8 49.70 -8.80 17.02
CA PHE A 8 49.29 -8.73 15.62
C PHE A 8 47.83 -8.23 15.60
N LEU A 9 47.64 -6.93 15.41
CA LEU A 9 46.32 -6.34 15.19
C LEU A 9 45.96 -6.55 13.71
N ILE A 10 45.24 -7.64 13.41
CA ILE A 10 44.53 -7.78 12.14
C ILE A 10 43.31 -6.87 12.24
N GLY A 11 43.40 -5.70 11.61
CA GLY A 11 42.27 -4.79 11.44
C GLY A 11 41.22 -5.43 10.55
N ILE A 12 40.16 -5.96 11.15
CA ILE A 12 38.94 -6.33 10.43
C ILE A 12 38.21 -5.03 10.16
N SER A 13 38.45 -4.45 8.98
CA SER A 13 37.61 -3.40 8.42
C SER A 13 36.29 -4.04 8.01
N LEU A 14 35.34 -4.09 8.94
CA LEU A 14 33.98 -4.52 8.69
C LEU A 14 33.27 -3.37 7.93
N PHE A 15 33.37 -3.38 6.60
CA PHE A 15 32.46 -2.62 5.76
C PHE A 15 31.06 -3.23 5.90
N ALA A 16 30.32 -2.79 6.94
CA ALA A 16 28.89 -2.97 6.97
C ALA A 16 28.31 -2.06 5.87
N ALA A 17 28.07 -2.66 4.71
CA ALA A 17 27.29 -2.06 3.65
C ALA A 17 25.96 -1.63 4.25
N VAL A 18 25.78 -0.32 4.41
CA VAL A 18 24.47 0.27 4.67
C VAL A 18 23.64 -0.09 3.45
N ALA A 19 22.79 -1.11 3.59
CA ALA A 19 21.73 -1.37 2.65
C ALA A 19 20.84 -0.12 2.68
N ALA A 20 21.13 0.83 1.79
CA ALA A 20 20.21 1.89 1.44
C ALA A 20 18.96 1.17 0.94
N GLY A 21 17.96 1.06 1.81
CA GLY A 21 16.65 0.58 1.43
C GLY A 21 16.19 1.46 0.30
N CYS A 22 16.10 0.92 -0.92
CA CYS A 22 15.31 1.51 -1.96
C CYS A 22 13.88 1.54 -1.42
N GLU A 23 13.45 2.68 -0.88
CA GLU A 23 12.03 2.95 -0.72
C GLU A 23 11.42 2.87 -2.13
N PRO A 24 10.34 2.09 -2.33
CA PRO A 24 9.68 2.04 -3.62
C PRO A 24 9.31 3.47 -4.03
N SER A 25 9.72 3.87 -5.25
CA SER A 25 9.52 5.21 -5.80
C SER A 25 8.05 5.61 -5.97
N HIS A 26 7.13 4.67 -5.74
CA HIS A 26 5.70 4.86 -5.87
C HIS A 26 4.97 4.45 -4.60
N PRO A 27 3.96 5.23 -4.18
CA PRO A 27 3.11 4.84 -3.06
C PRO A 27 2.44 3.49 -3.36
N PRO A 28 2.27 2.61 -2.36
CA PRO A 28 1.65 1.31 -2.56
C PRO A 28 0.23 1.48 -3.13
N THR A 29 -0.15 0.67 -4.12
CA THR A 29 -1.49 0.69 -4.73
C THR A 29 -2.12 -0.70 -4.73
N ALA A 30 -3.43 -0.73 -4.48
CA ALA A 30 -4.24 -1.93 -4.49
C ALA A 30 -4.70 -2.32 -5.91
N VAL A 31 -4.49 -1.46 -6.92
CA VAL A 31 -4.91 -1.73 -8.30
C VAL A 31 -3.76 -1.45 -9.27
N THR A 32 -3.46 -2.41 -10.13
CA THR A 32 -2.49 -2.28 -11.22
C THR A 32 -3.16 -2.69 -12.52
N GLU A 33 -3.08 -1.83 -13.54
CA GLU A 33 -3.59 -2.12 -14.88
C GLU A 33 -2.51 -2.86 -15.67
N VAL A 34 -2.85 -4.06 -16.18
CA VAL A 34 -1.90 -4.93 -16.91
C VAL A 34 -2.27 -5.10 -18.39
N GLY A 35 -3.46 -4.64 -18.76
CA GLY A 35 -3.98 -4.69 -20.12
C GLY A 35 -5.24 -3.82 -20.22
N LYS A 36 -5.84 -3.77 -21.42
CA LYS A 36 -7.07 -2.99 -21.62
C LYS A 36 -8.19 -3.61 -20.79
N ASN A 37 -8.62 -2.89 -19.76
CA ASN A 37 -9.63 -3.33 -18.79
C ASN A 37 -9.23 -4.60 -18.00
N GLU A 38 -7.93 -4.89 -17.90
CA GLU A 38 -7.41 -6.00 -17.10
C GLU A 38 -6.66 -5.44 -15.89
N TYR A 39 -7.09 -5.85 -14.69
CA TYR A 39 -6.61 -5.31 -13.43
C TYR A 39 -6.12 -6.41 -12.50
N ILE A 40 -4.96 -6.20 -11.90
CA ILE A 40 -4.46 -6.98 -10.76
C ILE A 40 -4.80 -6.21 -9.49
N PHE A 41 -5.47 -6.89 -8.57
CA PHE A 41 -5.84 -6.33 -7.27
C PHE A 41 -4.95 -6.91 -6.17
N ASN A 42 -4.18 -6.04 -5.51
CA ASN A 42 -3.29 -6.42 -4.41
C ASN A 42 -3.90 -5.99 -3.08
N MET A 43 -4.50 -6.92 -2.33
CA MET A 43 -5.08 -6.60 -1.02
C MET A 43 -4.03 -6.51 0.10
N GLY A 44 -2.78 -6.93 -0.16
CA GLY A 44 -1.69 -6.89 0.82
C GLY A 44 -1.25 -5.49 1.23
N VAL A 45 -1.64 -4.46 0.47
CA VAL A 45 -1.34 -3.06 0.78
C VAL A 45 -2.44 -2.37 1.61
N ILE A 46 -3.53 -3.08 1.92
CA ILE A 46 -4.66 -2.51 2.65
C ILE A 46 -4.29 -2.33 4.12
N ILE A 47 -4.50 -1.12 4.62
CA ILE A 47 -4.26 -0.79 6.02
C ILE A 47 -5.56 -0.97 6.78
N THR A 48 -5.61 -1.92 7.71
CA THR A 48 -6.82 -2.18 8.51
C THR A 48 -6.59 -1.88 9.99
N ARG A 49 -7.52 -1.15 10.60
CA ARG A 49 -7.54 -0.88 12.05
C ARG A 49 -8.97 -1.00 12.58
N GLY A 50 -9.23 -2.07 13.33
CA GLY A 50 -10.57 -2.37 13.84
C GLY A 50 -11.56 -2.61 12.68
N SER A 51 -12.70 -1.91 12.73
CA SER A 51 -13.79 -1.96 11.75
C SER A 51 -13.57 -1.05 10.52
N ARG A 52 -12.37 -0.50 10.33
CA ARG A 52 -12.07 0.43 9.24
C ARG A 52 -10.80 0.04 8.50
N SER A 53 -10.86 0.10 7.18
CA SER A 53 -9.77 -0.20 6.27
C SER A 53 -9.56 0.96 5.29
N PHE A 54 -8.30 1.24 4.95
CA PHE A 54 -7.93 2.13 3.87
C PHE A 54 -7.36 1.30 2.72
N ILE A 55 -7.94 1.47 1.53
CA ILE A 55 -7.48 0.81 0.32
C ILE A 55 -6.82 1.85 -0.58
N PRO A 56 -5.47 1.87 -0.67
CA PRO A 56 -4.80 2.87 -1.50
C PRO A 56 -5.01 2.55 -2.99
N LEU A 57 -5.41 3.55 -3.78
CA LEU A 57 -5.64 3.39 -5.22
C LEU A 57 -4.60 4.13 -6.05
N ASN A 58 -4.27 5.37 -5.66
CA ASN A 58 -3.29 6.19 -6.37
C ASN A 58 -3.58 6.32 -7.89
N ILE A 59 -4.84 6.57 -8.26
CA ILE A 59 -5.27 6.64 -9.66
C ILE A 59 -5.66 8.06 -10.06
N SER A 60 -5.32 8.42 -11.30
CA SER A 60 -5.68 9.71 -11.89
C SER A 60 -7.11 9.71 -12.43
N GLY A 61 -7.71 10.90 -12.49
CA GLY A 61 -9.05 11.11 -13.03
C GLY A 61 -10.13 11.18 -11.95
N GLU A 62 -11.35 11.42 -12.42
CA GLU A 62 -12.54 11.48 -11.57
C GLU A 62 -13.07 10.08 -11.26
N PRO A 63 -13.79 9.90 -10.13
CA PRO A 63 -14.42 8.62 -9.78
C PRO A 63 -15.27 8.00 -10.90
N ALA A 64 -16.01 8.83 -11.62
CA ALA A 64 -16.89 8.37 -12.70
C ALA A 64 -16.12 7.69 -13.85
N GLY A 65 -14.85 8.05 -14.07
CA GLY A 65 -14.00 7.41 -15.08
C GLY A 65 -13.29 6.15 -14.60
N ASN A 66 -13.39 5.82 -13.30
CA ASN A 66 -12.64 4.74 -12.66
C ASN A 66 -13.55 3.72 -11.95
N VAL A 67 -14.84 3.67 -12.32
CA VAL A 67 -15.86 2.84 -11.66
C VAL A 67 -15.46 1.36 -11.60
N GLU A 68 -14.93 0.81 -12.70
CA GLU A 68 -14.49 -0.59 -12.74
C GLU A 68 -13.38 -0.89 -11.73
N LYS A 69 -12.39 0.02 -11.61
CA LYS A 69 -11.28 -0.11 -10.65
C LYS A 69 -11.81 -0.03 -9.21
N ILE A 70 -12.70 0.93 -8.95
CA ILE A 70 -13.30 1.17 -7.62
C ILE A 70 -14.11 -0.06 -7.18
N PHE A 71 -15.06 -0.51 -8.01
CA PHE A 71 -15.89 -1.66 -7.67
C PHE A 71 -15.13 -2.98 -7.69
N GLY A 72 -14.15 -3.13 -8.58
CA GLY A 72 -13.27 -4.31 -8.61
C GLY A 72 -12.48 -4.47 -7.31
N VAL A 73 -11.94 -3.37 -6.77
CA VAL A 73 -11.24 -3.38 -5.49
C VAL A 73 -12.18 -3.69 -4.32
N LEU A 74 -13.38 -3.10 -4.28
CA LEU A 74 -14.36 -3.39 -3.24
C LEU A 74 -14.81 -4.86 -3.27
N ALA A 75 -15.12 -5.39 -4.45
CA ALA A 75 -15.48 -6.79 -4.63
C ALA A 75 -14.34 -7.74 -4.22
N LYS A 76 -13.10 -7.39 -4.57
CA LYS A 76 -11.92 -8.15 -4.16
C LYS A 76 -11.77 -8.14 -2.64
N PHE A 77 -11.93 -6.99 -2.00
CA PHE A 77 -11.90 -6.86 -0.55
C PHE A 77 -12.93 -7.77 0.12
N GLU A 78 -14.18 -7.78 -0.33
CA GLU A 78 -15.22 -8.67 0.21
C GLU A 78 -14.89 -10.15 0.01
N SER A 79 -14.37 -10.51 -1.18
CA SER A 79 -14.02 -11.90 -1.50
C SER A 79 -12.90 -12.46 -0.61
N GLU A 80 -11.92 -11.62 -0.24
CA GLU A 80 -10.79 -12.03 0.63
C GLU A 80 -11.09 -11.88 2.12
N ASN A 81 -12.20 -11.23 2.47
CA ASN A 81 -12.65 -11.06 3.85
C ASN A 81 -14.04 -11.67 4.01
N PRO A 82 -14.23 -13.00 3.85
CA PRO A 82 -15.54 -13.63 3.83
C PRO A 82 -16.33 -13.42 5.13
N ASN A 83 -15.64 -13.21 6.26
CA ASN A 83 -16.24 -12.96 7.56
C ASN A 83 -16.63 -11.49 7.81
N ARG A 84 -16.31 -10.57 6.88
CA ARG A 84 -16.61 -9.15 7.00
C ARG A 84 -17.65 -8.72 5.97
N GLU A 85 -18.49 -7.79 6.38
CA GLU A 85 -19.50 -7.15 5.54
C GLU A 85 -19.16 -5.66 5.45
N ILE A 86 -19.03 -5.12 4.25
CA ILE A 86 -18.89 -3.68 4.04
C ILE A 86 -20.22 -3.02 4.44
N VAL A 87 -20.15 -2.08 5.38
CA VAL A 87 -21.33 -1.29 5.81
C VAL A 87 -21.34 0.10 5.18
N PHE A 88 -20.16 0.64 4.87
CA PHE A 88 -20.01 1.95 4.28
C PHE A 88 -18.66 2.03 3.57
N TRP A 89 -18.59 2.84 2.52
CA TRP A 89 -17.33 3.19 1.88
C TRP A 89 -17.39 4.61 1.33
N GLN A 90 -16.23 5.25 1.23
CA GLN A 90 -16.09 6.59 0.66
C GLN A 90 -14.75 6.73 -0.05
N ILE A 91 -14.74 7.52 -1.12
CA ILE A 91 -13.53 7.82 -1.88
C ILE A 91 -12.73 8.90 -1.15
N GLU A 92 -11.46 8.60 -0.88
CA GLU A 92 -10.48 9.60 -0.45
C GLU A 92 -9.89 10.25 -1.70
N LYS A 93 -10.15 11.54 -1.88
CA LYS A 93 -9.67 12.33 -3.02
C LYS A 93 -8.74 13.43 -2.56
N LYS A 94 -7.79 13.78 -3.42
CA LYS A 94 -6.90 14.91 -3.21
C LYS A 94 -6.98 15.86 -4.38
N GLN A 95 -7.66 16.99 -4.17
CA GLN A 95 -7.61 18.15 -5.06
C GLN A 95 -6.99 19.29 -4.27
N ARG A 96 -5.70 19.57 -4.50
CA ARG A 96 -4.95 20.58 -3.72
C ARG A 96 -5.10 22.00 -4.25
N ALA A 97 -5.52 22.20 -5.49
CA ALA A 97 -5.66 23.54 -6.09
C ALA A 97 -6.64 23.55 -7.27
N GLU A 98 -7.20 24.72 -7.56
CA GLU A 98 -7.91 25.00 -8.81
C GLU A 98 -6.96 24.73 -10.00
N GLY A 99 -7.41 23.95 -10.98
CA GLY A 99 -6.59 23.49 -12.12
C GLY A 99 -5.72 22.25 -11.86
N SER A 100 -5.69 21.70 -10.64
CA SER A 100 -5.03 20.41 -10.40
C SER A 100 -5.83 19.25 -11.00
N ARG A 101 -5.12 18.27 -11.58
CA ARG A 101 -5.76 17.07 -12.13
C ARG A 101 -6.46 16.30 -11.01
N ALA A 102 -7.68 15.83 -11.30
CA ALA A 102 -8.41 14.95 -10.41
C ALA A 102 -7.58 13.71 -10.08
N TYR A 103 -7.56 13.34 -8.80
CA TYR A 103 -6.77 12.23 -8.30
C TYR A 103 -7.48 11.56 -7.12
N ILE A 104 -7.49 10.22 -7.15
CA ILE A 104 -8.10 9.37 -6.14
C ILE A 104 -6.96 8.70 -5.37
N ASP A 105 -6.76 9.15 -4.12
CA ASP A 105 -5.74 8.60 -3.22
C ASP A 105 -6.11 7.16 -2.83
N GLY A 106 -7.38 6.93 -2.49
CA GLY A 106 -7.85 5.62 -2.06
C GLY A 106 -9.32 5.55 -1.71
N ILE A 107 -9.70 4.49 -0.99
CA ILE A 107 -11.05 4.26 -0.49
C ILE A 107 -10.98 3.95 1.00
N TRP A 108 -11.79 4.66 1.80
CA TRP A 108 -12.11 4.22 3.15
C TRP A 108 -13.25 3.21 3.10
N VAL A 109 -13.06 2.07 3.73
CA VAL A 109 -14.06 1.02 3.88
C VAL A 109 -14.33 0.80 5.36
N GLU A 110 -15.58 0.89 5.76
CA GLU A 110 -16.05 0.46 7.06
C GLU A 110 -16.73 -0.90 6.94
N HIS A 111 -16.39 -1.80 7.85
CA HIS A 111 -16.88 -3.17 7.85
C HIS A 111 -17.21 -3.65 9.25
N LYS A 112 -18.08 -4.65 9.32
CA LYS A 112 -18.43 -5.37 10.55
C LYS A 112 -18.24 -6.86 10.34
N GLU A 113 -18.10 -7.61 11.44
CA GLU A 113 -18.15 -9.07 11.39
C GLU A 113 -19.56 -9.53 10.99
N LYS A 114 -19.63 -10.51 10.09
CA LYS A 114 -20.88 -11.19 9.75
C LYS A 114 -21.30 -12.03 10.95
N LYS A 115 -22.58 -11.90 11.35
CA LYS A 115 -23.17 -12.81 12.33
C LYS A 115 -23.29 -14.18 11.65
N LYS A 116 -22.68 -15.20 12.27
CA LYS A 116 -22.84 -16.60 11.88
C LYS A 116 -24.26 -17.08 12.19
#